data_AF-U1QVM0-F1
#
_entry.id   AF-U1QVM0-F1
#
_cell.length_a   1.000
_cell.length_b   1.000
_cell.length_c   1.000
_cell.angle_alpha   90.00
_cell.angle_beta   90.00
_cell.angle_gamma   90.00
#
_symmetry.space_group_name_H-M   'P 1'
#
loop_
_entity.id
_entity.type
_entity.pdbx_description
1 polymer ?
#
loop_
_entity_poly.entity_id
_entity_poly.type
_entity_poly.pdbx_seq_one_letter_code
_entity_poly.pdbx_strand_id
1 'polypeptide(L)' 'MVEVAQTITLAGAALGAVGGALIALEFFQQPSYVDYNPEFDSYEVQINPQELTEHTWLGRAGGLLLSAGFTLLFVAELV' A
#
# COMPACT_ATOMS: atom_id res chain seq x y z
N MET A 1 -5.21 -1.21 -32.79
CA MET A 1 -4.56 -2.29 -32.03
C MET A 1 -3.49 -1.69 -31.11
N VAL A 2 -2.40 -1.14 -31.65
CA VAL A 2 -1.28 -0.59 -30.84
C VAL A 2 -1.68 0.48 -29.81
N GLU A 3 -2.45 1.51 -30.18
CA GLU A 3 -2.87 2.56 -29.22
C GLU A 3 -3.80 2.04 -28.11
N VAL A 4 -4.65 1.05 -28.43
CA VAL A 4 -5.53 0.42 -27.45
C VAL A 4 -4.71 -0.38 -26.45
N ALA A 5 -3.78 -1.20 -26.94
CA ALA A 5 -2.85 -1.96 -26.10
C ALA A 5 -2.05 -1.02 -25.19
N GLN A 6 -1.45 0.04 -25.73
CA GLN A 6 -0.70 1.04 -24.95
C GLN A 6 -1.53 1.71 -23.87
N THR A 7 -2.78 2.07 -24.18
CA THR A 7 -3.69 2.70 -23.20
C THR A 7 -4.02 1.73 -22.06
N ILE A 8 -4.32 0.48 -22.39
CA ILE A 8 -4.60 -0.57 -21.39
C ILE A 8 -3.35 -0.83 -20.54
N THR A 9 -2.16 -0.90 -21.16
CA THR A 9 -0.90 -1.06 -20.43
C THR A 9 -0.67 0.07 -19.44
N LEU A 10 -0.87 1.32 -19.87
CA LEU A 10 -0.69 2.48 -19.00
C LEU A 10 -1.70 2.50 -17.85
N ALA A 11 -2.97 2.19 -18.12
CA ALA A 11 -4.00 2.08 -17.09
C ALA A 11 -3.69 0.95 -16.09
N GLY A 12 -3.27 -0.21 -16.58
CA GLY A 12 -2.87 -1.35 -15.75
C GLY A 12 -1.68 -1.02 -14.85
N ALA A 13 -0.65 -0.38 -15.40
CA ALA A 13 0.51 0.09 -14.64
C ALA A 13 0.14 1.13 -13.58
N ALA A 14 -0.74 2.09 -13.90
CA ALA A 14 -1.22 3.09 -12.96
C ALA A 14 -1.99 2.46 -11.79
N LEU A 15 -2.89 1.52 -12.07
CA LEU A 15 -3.62 0.78 -11.02
C LEU A 15 -2.67 -0.05 -10.16
N GLY A 16 -1.68 -0.71 -10.78
CA GLY A 16 -0.65 -1.46 -10.05
C GLY A 16 0.19 -0.57 -9.14
N ALA A 17 0.60 0.61 -9.61
CA ALA A 17 1.38 1.56 -8.82
C ALA A 17 0.60 2.11 -7.63
N VAL A 18 -0.65 2.55 -7.86
CA VAL A 18 -1.52 3.03 -6.77
C VAL A 18 -1.84 1.90 -5.80
N GLY A 19 -2.19 0.71 -6.31
CA GLY A 19 -2.51 -0.44 -5.49
C GLY A 19 -1.36 -0.89 -4.60
N GLY A 20 -0.15 -0.97 -5.17
CA GLY A 20 1.07 -1.27 -4.43
C GLY A 20 1.40 -0.23 -3.36
N ALA A 21 1.19 1.06 -3.65
CA ALA A 21 1.39 2.12 -2.66
C ALA A 21 0.42 2.02 -1.48
N LEU A 22 -0.86 1.70 -1.73
CA LEU A 22 -1.84 1.50 -0.64
C LEU A 22 -1.50 0.28 0.22
N ILE A 23 -1.07 -0.81 -0.40
CA ILE A 23 -0.56 -1.99 0.33
C ILE A 23 0.68 -1.63 1.14
N ALA A 24 1.61 -0.85 0.59
CA ALA A 24 2.78 -0.40 1.33
C ALA A 24 2.36 0.41 2.57
N LEU A 25 1.46 1.38 2.41
CA LEU A 25 0.96 2.19 3.52
C LEU A 25 0.29 1.35 4.61
N GLU A 26 -0.43 0.29 4.26
CA GLU A 26 -0.99 -0.68 5.21
C GLU A 26 0.08 -1.27 6.14
N PHE A 27 1.25 -1.63 5.60
CA PHE A 27 2.33 -2.24 6.38
C PHE A 27 3.05 -1.26 7.31
N PHE A 28 2.96 0.05 7.05
CA PHE A 28 3.63 1.08 7.85
C PHE A 28 2.72 1.75 8.89
N GLN A 29 1.59 1.12 9.25
CA GLN A 29 0.64 1.66 10.24
C GLN A 29 1.03 1.42 11.70
N GLN A 30 2.27 1.02 12.00
CA GLN A 30 2.69 0.76 13.39
C GLN A 30 2.84 2.08 14.17
N PRO A 31 2.01 2.34 15.19
CA PRO A 31 2.15 3.55 16.00
C PRO A 31 3.37 3.46 16.93
N SER A 32 4.13 4.55 16.98
CA SER A 32 5.25 4.73 17.91
C SER A 32 5.13 6.07 18.62
N TYR A 33 5.19 6.05 19.94
CA TYR A 33 5.14 7.24 20.79
C TYR A 33 6.49 7.48 21.43
N VAL A 34 6.81 8.75 21.67
CA VAL A 34 8.00 9.13 22.45
C VAL A 34 7.52 9.49 23.85
N ASP A 35 8.00 8.73 24.84
CA ASP A 35 7.71 8.98 26.24
C ASP A 35 8.98 9.47 26.96
N TYR A 36 8.81 10.41 27.88
CA TYR A 36 9.91 10.99 28.66
C TYR A 36 10.00 10.27 30.00
N ASN A 37 11.16 9.68 30.28
CA ASN A 37 11.44 8.99 31.53
C ASN A 37 12.18 9.93 32.51
N PRO A 38 11.50 10.48 33.53
CA PRO A 38 12.09 11.45 34.44
C PRO A 38 13.10 10.83 35.42
N GLU A 39 13.09 9.51 35.60
CA GLU A 39 14.02 8.81 36.50
C GLU A 39 15.44 8.75 35.92
N PHE A 40 15.55 8.74 34.59
CA PHE A 40 16.82 8.61 33.86
C PHE A 40 17.12 9.80 32.93
N ASP A 41 16.27 10.84 32.92
CA ASP A 41 16.37 12.01 32.03
C ASP A 41 16.55 11.59 30.55
N SER A 42 15.73 10.63 30.11
CA SER A 42 15.84 10.00 28.79
C SER A 42 14.53 9.92 28.05
N TYR A 43 14.60 9.83 26.73
CA TYR A 43 13.45 9.57 25.87
C TYR A 43 13.44 8.12 25.42
N GLU A 44 12.30 7.46 25.56
CA GLU A 44 12.08 6.09 25.12
C GLU A 44 11.03 6.06 24.02
N VAL A 45 11.27 5.26 22.98
CA VAL A 45 10.28 5.02 21.92
C VAL A 45 9.45 3.81 22.34
N GLN A 46 8.19 4.05 22.68
CA GLN A 46 7.24 2.99 22.98
C GLN A 46 6.47 2.62 21.71
N ILE A 47 6.61 1.36 21.31
CA ILE A 47 5.77 0.75 20.28
C ILE A 47 4.57 0.15 21.00
N ASN A 48 3.35 0.42 20.53
CA ASN A 48 2.14 -0.22 21.04
C ASN A 48 1.55 -1.19 20.00
N PRO A 49 1.91 -2.49 20.05
CA PRO A 49 1.39 -3.48 19.09
C PRO A 49 -0.12 -3.70 19.21
N GLN A 50 -0.74 -3.37 20.35
CA GLN A 50 -2.18 -3.55 20.54
C GLN A 50 -3.02 -2.53 19.76
N GLU A 51 -2.40 -1.42 19.35
CA GLU A 51 -3.01 -0.38 18.51
C GLU A 51 -2.77 -0.60 17.01
N LEU A 52 -2.09 -1.69 16.61
CA LEU A 52 -1.94 -2.05 15.20
C LEU A 52 -3.31 -2.30 14.59
N THR A 53 -3.69 -1.46 13.64
CA THR A 53 -4.87 -1.68 12.80
C THR A 53 -4.48 -2.53 11.61
N GLU A 54 -4.75 -3.83 11.67
CA GLU A 54 -4.53 -4.74 10.55
C GLU A 54 -5.78 -4.83 9.65
N HIS A 55 -5.55 -5.10 8.37
CA HIS A 55 -6.59 -5.35 7.36
C HIS A 55 -7.52 -4.16 7.10
N THR A 56 -6.95 -2.96 7.08
CA THR A 56 -7.70 -1.73 6.81
C THR A 56 -8.18 -1.67 5.36
N TRP A 57 -8.99 -0.66 5.08
CA TRP A 57 -9.44 -0.38 3.73
C TRP A 57 -8.29 -0.08 2.75
N LEU A 58 -7.13 0.39 3.24
CA LEU A 58 -5.96 0.63 2.39
C LEU A 58 -5.42 -0.69 1.81
N GLY A 59 -5.15 -1.69 2.65
CA GLY A 59 -4.73 -3.01 2.18
C GLY A 59 -5.75 -3.65 1.21
N ARG A 60 -7.04 -3.54 1.54
CA ARG A 60 -8.13 -4.11 0.71
C ARG A 60 -8.25 -3.42 -0.66
N ALA A 61 -8.32 -2.09 -0.67
CA ALA A 61 -8.38 -1.32 -1.91
C ALA A 61 -7.10 -1.50 -2.73
N GLY A 62 -5.94 -1.52 -2.05
CA GLY A 62 -4.66 -1.76 -2.67
C GLY A 62 -4.57 -3.10 -3.39
N GLY A 63 -4.99 -4.19 -2.73
CA GLY A 63 -5.07 -5.52 -3.34
C GLY A 63 -6.02 -5.58 -4.55
N LEU A 64 -7.16 -4.91 -4.47
CA LEU A 64 -8.12 -4.83 -5.60
C LEU A 64 -7.52 -4.06 -6.79
N LEU A 65 -6.89 -2.91 -6.55
CA LEU A 65 -6.24 -2.14 -7.63
C LEU A 65 -5.07 -2.90 -8.23
N LEU A 66 -4.27 -3.59 -7.42
CA LEU A 66 -3.14 -4.39 -7.89
C LEU A 66 -3.61 -5.53 -8.80
N SER A 67 -4.63 -6.28 -8.37
CA SER A 67 -5.21 -7.39 -9.15
C SER A 67 -5.89 -6.90 -10.44
N ALA A 68 -6.62 -5.79 -10.39
CA ALA A 68 -7.17 -5.14 -11.58
C ALA A 68 -6.06 -4.67 -12.54
N GLY A 69 -5.00 -4.06 -12.02
CA GLY A 69 -3.85 -3.60 -12.79
C GLY A 69 -3.18 -4.74 -13.56
N PHE A 70 -2.87 -5.85 -12.89
CA PHE A 70 -2.32 -7.04 -13.53
C PHE A 70 -3.28 -7.68 -14.54
N THR A 71 -4.59 -7.66 -14.27
CA THR A 71 -5.60 -8.14 -15.22
C THR A 71 -5.58 -7.30 -16.50
N LEU A 72 -5.49 -5.97 -16.41
CA LEU A 72 -5.39 -5.09 -17.57
C LEU A 72 -4.08 -5.33 -18.34
N LEU A 73 -2.95 -5.46 -17.65
CA LEU A 73 -1.68 -5.80 -18.29
C LEU A 73 -1.77 -7.12 -19.07
N PHE A 74 -2.40 -8.14 -18.49
CA PHE A 74 -2.64 -9.41 -19.18
C PHE A 74 -3.54 -9.24 -20.42
N VAL A 75 -4.61 -8.46 -20.32
CA VAL A 75 -5.49 -8.19 -21.48
C VAL A 75 -4.76 -7.43 -22.58
N ALA A 76 -3.86 -6.51 -22.24
CA ALA A 76 -3.06 -5.76 -23.22
C ALA A 76 -2.16 -6.68 -24.06
N GLU A 77 -1.71 -7.83 -23.52
CA GLU A 77 -0.93 -8.82 -24.26
C GLU A 77 -1.77 -9.61 -25.29
N LEU A 78 -3.10 -9.52 -25.22
CA LEU A 78 -4.03 -10.25 -26.08
C LEU A 78 -4.62 -9.40 -27.22
N VAL A 79 -4.33 -8.10 -27.27
CA VAL A 79 -4.97 -7.10 -28.18
C VAL A 79 -3.93 -6.33 -28.97
#